data_AF-A0A966I3K3-F1
#
_entry.id   AF-A0A966I3K3-F1
#
_cell.length_a   1.000
_cell.length_b   1.000
_cell.length_c   1.000
_cell.angle_alpha   90.00
_cell.angle_beta   90.00
_cell.angle_gamma   90.00
#
_symmetry.space_group_name_H-M   'P 1'
#
loop_
_entity.id
_entity.type
_entity.pdbx_description
1 polymer ?
#
loop_
_entity_poly.entity_id
_entity_poly.type
_entity_poly.pdbx_seq_one_letter_code
_entity_poly.pdbx_strand_id
1 'polypeptide(L)'
;MRIGLATADDIRKWSFGEVKKPETINYRTLRPERDGLFCEKIFGPQRDFECACGKYKRVKFKGIICDKCGVEVTRSRVRRDRMGHIELAAPVVHIWYLKGTRSWLAYLLGGLEPRDEMKAKQLEKVIYLSAWLVSSVKTDELHEAMPELEQVYLEDKEELLKRRETYVKQRQKDAEAELKQLEQDGAKDTEIKNRQKQIDKEIDQIRANIDNDIDVMTRAWETIGELYPRMIIEDENLWRELVDRYSDYFSGGTGAEAIKSLIDTIDFEKDEAELRDAIANGYKGKPLSAQRKSKAIKRLKIVASFNKRNENGELVNNPRAMILDAIPVIPPDLRPMVQLDGGRFATSDLNDLYRRLINRNNRLERLLELATPEIILNNERRMLQEAADALFDNGRRGRPVTGAGNRPLKSLSD
;
A
#
# COMPACT_ATOMS: atom_id res chain seq x y z
N MET A 1 -9.12 -9.78 31.33
CA MET A 1 -8.62 -9.97 29.94
C MET A 1 -8.57 -8.59 29.29
N ARG A 2 -7.40 -8.14 28.82
CA ARG A 2 -7.21 -6.85 28.12
C ARG A 2 -6.86 -7.15 26.67
N ILE A 3 -7.39 -6.35 25.73
CA ILE A 3 -7.11 -6.44 24.29
C ILE A 3 -6.67 -5.07 23.79
N GLY A 4 -5.74 -5.05 22.85
CA GLY A 4 -5.17 -3.84 22.25
C GLY A 4 -4.56 -4.15 20.88
N LEU A 5 -4.08 -3.11 20.20
CA LEU A 5 -3.36 -3.28 18.94
C LEU A 5 -1.95 -3.80 19.19
N ALA A 6 -1.47 -4.66 18.30
CA ALA A 6 -0.11 -5.17 18.32
C ALA A 6 0.76 -4.32 17.39
N THR A 7 1.83 -3.73 17.91
CA THR A 7 2.83 -3.07 17.08
C THR A 7 3.71 -4.09 16.37
N ALA A 8 4.44 -3.67 15.34
CA ALA A 8 5.43 -4.54 14.68
C ALA A 8 6.48 -5.06 15.69
N ASP A 9 6.87 -4.24 16.67
CA ASP A 9 7.82 -4.63 17.70
C ASP A 9 7.25 -5.67 18.67
N ASP A 10 5.96 -5.57 19.01
CA ASP A 10 5.28 -6.61 19.79
C ASP A 10 5.27 -7.94 19.04
N ILE A 11 4.97 -7.91 17.74
CA ILE A 11 4.95 -9.09 16.87
C ILE A 11 6.35 -9.74 16.81
N ARG A 12 7.40 -8.93 16.63
CA ARG A 12 8.79 -9.42 16.66
C ARG A 12 9.16 -10.00 18.01
N LYS A 13 8.72 -9.38 19.12
CA LYS A 13 8.97 -9.86 20.49
C LYS A 13 8.32 -11.22 20.78
N TRP A 14 7.13 -11.49 20.22
CA TRP A 14 6.46 -12.78 20.37
C TRP A 14 7.04 -13.87 19.47
N SER A 15 7.74 -13.46 18.41
CA SER A 15 8.24 -14.37 17.40
C SER A 15 9.49 -15.12 17.86
N PHE A 16 9.54 -16.40 17.50
CA PHE A 16 10.73 -17.23 17.66
C PHE A 16 11.61 -17.25 16.39
N GLY A 17 11.20 -16.53 15.35
CA GLY A 17 11.96 -16.43 14.09
C GLY A 17 11.10 -16.03 12.89
N GLU A 18 11.79 -15.52 11.88
CA GLU A 18 11.20 -15.08 10.61
C GLU A 18 11.00 -16.25 9.66
N VAL A 19 9.81 -16.35 9.06
CA VAL A 19 9.48 -17.35 8.04
C VAL A 19 9.75 -16.76 6.66
N LYS A 20 10.91 -17.10 6.10
CA LYS A 20 11.37 -16.58 4.80
C LYS A 20 10.86 -17.38 3.62
N LYS A 21 10.57 -18.66 3.82
CA LYS A 21 10.35 -19.61 2.75
C LYS A 21 8.89 -20.05 2.64
N PRO A 22 8.31 -20.08 1.43
CA PRO A 22 6.93 -20.53 1.20
C PRO A 22 6.76 -22.05 1.38
N GLU A 23 7.85 -22.82 1.43
CA GLU A 23 7.83 -24.27 1.53
C GLU A 23 7.32 -24.75 2.89
N THR A 24 6.68 -25.93 2.89
CA THR A 24 6.12 -26.57 4.09
C THR A 24 7.00 -27.71 4.58
N ILE A 25 6.89 -28.87 3.93
CA ILE A 25 7.62 -30.09 4.22
C ILE A 25 8.22 -30.65 2.92
N ASN A 26 9.33 -31.36 3.04
CA ASN A 26 9.93 -32.07 1.93
C ASN A 26 9.11 -33.32 1.59
N TYR A 27 8.68 -33.47 0.35
CA TYR A 27 7.85 -34.61 -0.07
C TYR A 27 8.55 -35.98 0.01
N ARG A 28 9.89 -36.03 0.00
CA ARG A 28 10.65 -37.29 0.11
C ARG A 28 10.93 -37.67 1.55
N THR A 29 11.43 -36.71 2.33
CA THR A 29 11.87 -36.99 3.71
C THR A 29 10.76 -36.82 4.75
N LEU A 30 9.64 -36.21 4.35
CA LEU A 30 8.52 -35.82 5.21
C LEU A 30 8.94 -34.90 6.38
N ARG A 31 10.10 -34.27 6.27
CA ARG A 31 10.63 -33.35 7.27
C ARG A 31 10.30 -31.90 6.91
N PRO A 32 10.03 -31.04 7.89
CA PRO A 32 9.88 -29.61 7.66
C PRO A 32 11.08 -28.99 6.97
N GLU A 33 10.83 -28.13 5.99
CA GLU A 33 11.88 -27.36 5.34
C GLU A 33 12.40 -26.26 6.27
N ARG A 34 13.70 -25.95 6.16
CA ARG A 34 14.34 -24.91 6.98
C ARG A 34 13.87 -23.53 6.54
N ASP A 35 13.59 -22.66 7.51
CA ASP A 35 13.05 -21.30 7.35
C ASP A 35 11.66 -21.25 6.69
N GLY A 36 11.00 -22.40 6.49
CA GLY A 36 9.65 -22.53 5.95
C GLY A 36 8.54 -22.53 7.01
N LEU A 37 7.31 -22.74 6.57
CA LEU A 37 6.09 -22.62 7.39
C LEU A 37 6.01 -23.60 8.56
N PHE A 38 6.77 -24.70 8.54
CA PHE A 38 6.79 -25.71 9.60
C PHE A 38 8.16 -25.83 10.30
N CYS A 39 9.08 -24.89 10.03
CA CYS A 39 10.47 -24.95 10.43
C CYS A 39 10.64 -25.25 11.93
N GLU A 40 11.37 -26.32 12.26
CA GLU A 40 11.61 -26.73 13.65
C GLU A 40 12.47 -25.74 14.42
N LYS A 41 13.33 -24.97 13.73
CA LYS A 41 14.17 -23.94 14.37
C LYS A 41 13.31 -22.84 14.99
N ILE A 42 12.22 -22.46 14.30
CA ILE A 42 11.31 -21.38 14.70
C ILE A 42 10.28 -21.93 15.69
N PHE A 43 9.52 -22.94 15.26
CA PHE A 43 8.33 -23.39 15.99
C PHE A 43 8.63 -24.45 17.06
N GLY A 44 9.82 -25.05 17.05
CA GLY A 44 10.22 -26.13 17.95
C GLY A 44 10.19 -27.52 17.30
N PRO A 45 10.67 -28.54 18.02
CA PRO A 45 10.94 -29.87 17.46
C PRO A 45 9.66 -30.66 17.14
N GLN A 46 9.67 -31.45 16.06
CA GLN A 46 8.52 -32.31 15.70
C GLN A 46 8.32 -33.46 16.70
N ARG A 47 9.40 -33.94 17.32
CA ARG A 47 9.39 -35.03 18.30
C ARG A 47 9.94 -34.56 19.64
N ASP A 48 9.42 -35.12 20.73
CA ASP A 48 9.83 -34.75 22.07
C ASP A 48 11.34 -35.00 22.30
N PHE A 49 12.04 -33.94 22.72
CA PHE A 49 13.46 -33.97 23.05
C PHE A 49 14.36 -34.51 21.92
N GLU A 50 14.01 -34.25 20.67
CA GLU A 50 14.80 -34.59 19.48
C GLU A 50 14.97 -33.36 18.58
N CYS A 51 16.21 -33.00 18.27
CA CYS A 51 16.48 -31.94 17.28
C CYS A 51 16.37 -32.46 15.84
N ALA A 52 16.08 -31.57 14.87
CA ALA A 52 15.92 -31.92 13.45
C ALA A 52 17.01 -32.84 12.88
N CYS A 53 18.29 -32.55 13.17
CA CYS A 53 19.40 -33.33 12.61
C CYS A 53 19.68 -34.66 13.36
N GLY A 54 19.04 -34.88 14.51
CA GLY A 54 19.25 -36.06 15.34
C GLY A 54 20.54 -36.09 16.16
N LYS A 55 21.35 -35.01 16.18
CA LYS A 55 22.57 -34.89 17.01
C LYS A 55 22.26 -35.04 18.50
N TYR A 56 21.27 -34.28 18.97
CA TYR A 56 20.78 -34.33 20.35
C TYR A 56 19.42 -35.04 20.39
N LYS A 57 19.35 -36.10 21.20
CA LYS A 57 18.15 -36.92 21.44
C LYS A 57 18.05 -37.29 22.92
N ARG A 58 16.82 -37.42 23.42
CA ARG A 58 16.44 -37.77 24.81
C ARG A 58 16.48 -36.56 25.76
N VAL A 59 15.79 -36.72 26.88
CA VAL A 59 15.53 -35.68 27.90
C VAL A 59 16.81 -35.06 28.49
N LYS A 60 17.94 -35.78 28.49
CA LYS A 60 19.21 -35.29 29.06
C LYS A 60 19.76 -34.03 28.39
N PHE A 61 19.36 -33.74 27.16
CA PHE A 61 19.78 -32.55 26.41
C PHE A 61 18.72 -31.43 26.43
N LYS A 62 17.73 -31.51 27.32
CA LYS A 62 16.65 -30.51 27.43
C LYS A 62 17.22 -29.09 27.54
N GLY A 63 16.70 -28.18 26.72
CA GLY A 63 17.07 -26.76 26.71
C GLY A 63 18.33 -26.43 25.90
N ILE A 64 19.04 -27.43 25.37
CA ILE A 64 20.19 -27.20 24.49
C ILE A 64 19.69 -26.81 23.09
N ILE A 65 20.21 -25.71 22.55
CA ILE A 65 20.03 -25.32 21.16
C ILE A 65 21.09 -26.02 20.32
N CYS A 66 20.66 -26.78 19.31
CA CYS A 66 21.60 -27.58 18.53
C CYS A 66 22.49 -26.73 17.61
N ASP A 67 23.82 -26.83 17.72
CA ASP A 67 24.78 -26.07 16.89
C ASP A 67 24.64 -26.33 15.38
N LYS A 68 24.16 -27.52 14.98
CA LYS A 68 24.06 -27.91 13.57
C LYS A 68 22.75 -27.45 12.92
N CYS A 69 21.62 -27.60 13.59
CA CYS A 69 20.30 -27.29 13.03
C CYS A 69 19.58 -26.11 13.69
N GLY A 70 20.11 -25.57 14.79
CA GLY A 70 19.52 -24.45 15.54
C GLY A 70 18.24 -24.78 16.30
N VAL A 71 17.82 -26.05 16.32
CA VAL A 71 16.57 -26.48 16.98
C VAL A 71 16.83 -26.68 18.47
N GLU A 72 15.98 -26.08 19.29
CA GLU A 72 15.96 -26.27 20.74
C GLU A 72 15.37 -27.64 21.09
N VAL A 73 16.07 -28.40 21.93
CA VAL A 73 15.62 -29.70 22.42
C VAL A 73 14.61 -29.50 23.55
N THR A 74 13.32 -29.51 23.20
CA THR A 74 12.21 -29.36 24.14
C THR A 74 11.06 -30.31 23.77
N ARG A 75 9.91 -30.20 24.45
CA ARG A 75 8.71 -30.96 24.09
C ARG A 75 8.10 -30.42 22.79
N SER A 76 7.56 -31.28 21.95
CA SER A 76 6.91 -30.88 20.69
C SER A 76 5.69 -29.98 20.92
N ARG A 77 5.07 -30.06 22.12
CA ARG A 77 3.94 -29.21 22.53
C ARG A 77 4.18 -27.71 22.31
N VAL A 78 5.42 -27.23 22.37
CA VAL A 78 5.72 -25.81 22.11
C VAL A 78 5.31 -25.36 20.70
N ARG A 79 5.15 -26.28 19.74
CA ARG A 79 4.67 -26.02 18.37
C ARG A 79 3.20 -25.59 18.29
N ARG A 80 2.48 -25.64 19.42
CA ARG A 80 1.13 -25.09 19.58
C ARG A 80 1.13 -23.66 20.12
N ASP A 81 2.24 -23.22 20.71
CA ASP A 81 2.33 -21.95 21.47
C ASP A 81 3.31 -20.95 20.82
N ARG A 82 4.37 -21.41 20.14
CA ARG A 82 5.40 -20.55 19.53
C ARG A 82 4.91 -19.92 18.22
N MET A 83 4.89 -18.59 18.17
CA MET A 83 4.60 -17.84 16.95
C MET A 83 5.86 -17.62 16.10
N GLY A 84 5.66 -17.50 14.79
CA GLY A 84 6.63 -16.95 13.84
C GLY A 84 6.20 -15.56 13.41
N HIS A 85 6.99 -14.90 12.57
CA HIS A 85 6.56 -13.70 11.87
C HIS A 85 7.08 -13.70 10.44
N ILE A 86 6.50 -12.86 9.59
CA ILE A 86 6.99 -12.52 8.25
C ILE A 86 7.28 -11.03 8.29
N GLU A 87 8.52 -10.65 8.00
CA GLU A 87 8.89 -9.25 7.81
C GLU A 87 8.46 -8.83 6.40
N LEU A 88 7.75 -7.71 6.28
CA LEU A 88 7.22 -7.27 5.00
C LEU A 88 8.17 -6.29 4.31
N ALA A 89 8.34 -6.48 3.01
CA ALA A 89 9.13 -5.59 2.16
C ALA A 89 8.48 -4.21 1.94
N ALA A 90 7.16 -4.15 2.11
CA ALA A 90 6.39 -2.92 2.12
C ALA A 90 5.27 -3.01 3.16
N PRO A 91 4.93 -1.91 3.84
CA PRO A 91 3.86 -1.89 4.84
C PRO A 91 2.51 -2.26 4.22
N VAL A 92 1.65 -2.85 5.04
CA VAL A 92 0.31 -3.29 4.64
C VAL A 92 -0.73 -2.79 5.66
N VAL A 93 -1.86 -2.28 5.21
CA VAL A 93 -2.97 -1.90 6.09
C VAL A 93 -3.74 -3.13 6.55
N HIS A 94 -4.02 -3.28 7.85
CA HIS A 94 -4.87 -4.36 8.32
C HIS A 94 -6.34 -4.11 7.93
N ILE A 95 -6.92 -5.05 7.16
CA ILE A 95 -8.22 -4.88 6.49
C ILE A 95 -9.39 -4.49 7.41
N TRP A 96 -9.42 -4.96 8.65
CA TRP A 96 -10.48 -4.59 9.62
C TRP A 96 -10.60 -3.08 9.88
N TYR A 97 -9.51 -2.33 9.82
CA TYR A 97 -9.54 -0.88 10.05
C TYR A 97 -9.90 -0.09 8.78
N LEU A 98 -9.70 -0.71 7.62
CA LEU A 98 -10.12 -0.17 6.33
C LEU A 98 -11.59 -0.48 6.04
N LYS A 99 -11.95 -1.78 6.00
CA LYS A 99 -13.27 -2.33 5.66
C LYS A 99 -13.99 -2.84 6.90
N GLY A 100 -14.60 -1.91 7.64
CA GLY A 100 -15.58 -2.19 8.69
C GLY A 100 -16.98 -1.69 8.32
N THR A 101 -17.99 -1.98 9.14
CA THR A 101 -19.28 -1.23 9.11
C THR A 101 -19.03 0.28 9.26
N ARG A 102 -17.92 0.64 9.91
CA ARG A 102 -17.29 1.96 9.87
C ARG A 102 -15.80 1.76 9.58
N SER A 103 -15.25 2.56 8.67
CA SER A 103 -13.80 2.58 8.44
C SER A 103 -13.15 3.41 9.55
N TRP A 104 -12.34 2.78 10.39
CA TRP A 104 -11.64 3.45 11.49
C TRP A 104 -10.65 4.46 10.96
N LEU A 105 -9.90 4.09 9.90
CA LEU A 105 -8.94 4.96 9.23
C LEU A 105 -9.61 6.21 8.64
N ALA A 106 -10.77 6.07 7.99
CA ALA A 106 -11.46 7.22 7.42
C ALA A 106 -11.83 8.28 8.47
N TYR A 107 -12.31 7.85 9.64
CA TYR A 107 -12.62 8.78 10.72
C TYR A 107 -11.36 9.34 11.38
N LEU A 108 -10.35 8.50 11.60
CA LEU A 108 -9.10 8.92 12.24
C LEU A 108 -8.36 9.97 11.40
N LEU A 109 -8.25 9.73 10.09
CA LEU A 109 -7.46 10.57 9.18
C LEU A 109 -8.22 11.77 8.62
N GLY A 110 -9.57 11.73 8.62
CA GLY A 110 -10.37 12.86 8.19
C GLY A 110 -10.19 14.09 9.09
N GLY A 111 -10.72 15.25 8.71
CA GLY A 111 -10.68 16.49 9.53
C GLY A 111 -12.06 17.08 9.82
N LEU A 112 -12.07 18.29 10.39
CA LEU A 112 -13.29 19.05 10.74
C LEU A 112 -13.88 19.79 9.53
N GLU A 113 -13.05 20.14 8.55
CA GLU A 113 -13.49 20.83 7.34
C GLU A 113 -14.06 19.84 6.32
N PRO A 114 -15.04 20.24 5.49
CA PRO A 114 -15.61 19.36 4.46
C PRO A 114 -14.56 18.82 3.48
N ARG A 115 -13.51 19.60 3.18
CA ARG A 115 -12.40 19.20 2.30
C ARG A 115 -11.50 18.15 2.94
N ASP A 116 -11.36 18.16 4.26
CA ASP A 116 -10.55 17.19 5.01
C ASP A 116 -11.31 15.87 5.25
N GLU A 117 -12.58 15.77 4.85
CA GLU A 117 -13.35 14.55 5.05
C GLU A 117 -12.83 13.44 4.13
N MET A 118 -12.26 12.40 4.73
CA MET A 118 -11.84 11.22 3.99
C MET A 118 -12.95 10.17 3.92
N LYS A 119 -13.29 9.75 2.70
CA LYS A 119 -14.22 8.63 2.48
C LYS A 119 -13.46 7.31 2.39
N ALA A 120 -14.04 6.25 2.94
CA ALA A 120 -13.45 4.91 2.88
C ALA A 120 -13.15 4.44 1.44
N LYS A 121 -14.00 4.81 0.47
CA LYS A 121 -13.79 4.49 -0.96
C LYS A 121 -12.58 5.21 -1.55
N GLN A 122 -12.27 6.43 -1.09
CA GLN A 122 -11.10 7.17 -1.56
C GLN A 122 -9.82 6.59 -0.92
N LEU A 123 -9.86 6.28 0.38
CA LEU A 123 -8.75 5.57 1.05
C LEU A 123 -8.46 4.21 0.43
N GLU A 124 -9.48 3.49 -0.03
CA GLU A 124 -9.31 2.26 -0.79
C GLU A 124 -8.47 2.49 -2.06
N LYS A 125 -8.74 3.56 -2.81
CA LYS A 125 -7.93 3.88 -4.01
C LYS A 125 -6.46 4.11 -3.67
N VAL A 126 -6.17 4.81 -2.56
CA VAL A 126 -4.78 5.04 -2.11
C VAL A 126 -4.13 3.72 -1.69
N ILE A 127 -4.78 2.94 -0.82
CA ILE A 127 -4.19 1.71 -0.25
C ILE A 127 -3.93 0.65 -1.32
N TYR A 128 -4.77 0.55 -2.35
CA TYR A 128 -4.59 -0.37 -3.48
C TYR A 128 -3.91 0.26 -4.69
N LEU A 129 -3.13 1.33 -4.46
CA LEU A 129 -2.20 1.93 -5.42
C LEU A 129 -2.86 2.37 -6.73
N SER A 130 -4.04 2.97 -6.65
CA SER A 130 -4.74 3.59 -7.79
C SER A 130 -4.92 5.10 -7.64
N ALA A 131 -4.40 5.69 -6.56
CA ALA A 131 -4.42 7.13 -6.30
C ALA A 131 -3.28 7.50 -5.34
N TRP A 132 -2.95 8.78 -5.29
CA TRP A 132 -1.93 9.35 -4.42
C TRP A 132 -2.56 10.22 -3.36
N LEU A 133 -1.92 10.27 -2.20
CA LEU A 133 -2.34 11.01 -1.02
C LEU A 133 -1.23 11.99 -0.63
N VAL A 134 -1.60 13.26 -0.48
CA VAL A 134 -0.73 14.29 0.07
C VAL A 134 -0.67 14.11 1.60
N SER A 135 0.50 13.84 2.15
CA SER A 135 0.70 13.63 3.59
C SER A 135 1.05 14.91 4.34
N SER A 136 1.81 15.81 3.73
CA SER A 136 2.16 17.12 4.30
C SER A 136 2.33 18.17 3.20
N VAL A 137 2.09 19.43 3.55
CA VAL A 137 2.31 20.59 2.68
C VAL A 137 3.01 21.65 3.52
N LYS A 138 4.10 22.20 3.01
CA LYS A 138 4.83 23.31 3.63
C LYS A 138 4.21 24.63 3.19
N THR A 139 3.11 25.00 3.83
CA THR A 139 2.30 26.16 3.41
C THR A 139 3.07 27.47 3.38
N ASP A 140 3.98 27.66 4.34
CA ASP A 140 4.71 28.93 4.50
C ASP A 140 5.77 29.08 3.41
N GLU A 141 6.62 28.06 3.23
CA GLU A 141 7.63 28.00 2.15
C GLU A 141 6.97 28.11 0.76
N LEU A 142 5.84 27.42 0.57
CA LEU A 142 5.10 27.48 -0.69
C LEU A 142 4.59 28.90 -0.96
N HIS A 143 4.00 29.56 0.05
CA HIS A 143 3.47 30.92 -0.09
C HIS A 143 4.56 31.93 -0.47
N GLU A 144 5.75 31.80 0.12
CA GLU A 144 6.91 32.65 -0.20
C GLU A 144 7.41 32.42 -1.63
N ALA A 145 7.43 31.17 -2.09
CA ALA A 145 7.90 30.80 -3.42
C ALA A 145 6.87 31.04 -4.55
N MET A 146 5.58 31.22 -4.24
CA MET A 146 4.52 31.36 -5.24
C MET A 146 4.83 32.37 -6.37
N PRO A 147 5.37 33.58 -6.11
CA PRO A 147 5.63 34.55 -7.18
C PRO A 147 6.72 34.09 -8.16
N GLU A 148 7.76 33.41 -7.67
CA GLU A 148 8.83 32.87 -8.49
C GLU A 148 8.32 31.68 -9.30
N LEU A 149 7.58 30.77 -8.66
CA LEU A 149 6.96 29.62 -9.33
C LEU A 149 5.96 30.05 -10.41
N GLU A 150 5.23 31.15 -10.19
CA GLU A 150 4.30 31.71 -11.18
C GLU A 150 5.05 32.21 -12.42
N GLN A 151 6.18 32.89 -12.24
CA GLN A 151 7.03 33.34 -13.35
C GLN A 151 7.53 32.16 -14.17
N VAL A 152 8.09 31.14 -13.49
CA VAL A 152 8.58 29.91 -14.15
C VAL A 152 7.44 29.20 -14.90
N TYR A 153 6.26 29.08 -14.28
CA TYR A 153 5.08 28.49 -14.92
C TYR A 153 4.68 29.24 -16.20
N LEU A 154 4.65 30.57 -16.16
CA LEU A 154 4.27 31.38 -17.32
C LEU A 154 5.31 31.28 -18.45
N GLU A 155 6.59 31.29 -18.12
CA GLU A 155 7.69 31.11 -19.08
C GLU A 155 7.62 29.74 -19.77
N ASP A 156 7.50 28.66 -18.99
CA ASP A 156 7.39 27.29 -19.49
C ASP A 156 6.16 27.13 -20.40
N LYS A 157 5.03 27.74 -20.02
CA LYS A 157 3.81 27.74 -20.83
C LYS A 157 4.00 28.45 -22.16
N GLU A 158 4.67 29.59 -22.16
CA GLU A 158 4.98 30.32 -23.39
C GLU A 158 5.92 29.50 -24.29
N GLU A 159 6.92 28.82 -23.70
CA GLU A 159 7.81 27.93 -24.44
C GLU A 159 7.06 26.79 -25.11
N LEU A 160 6.16 26.10 -24.40
CA LEU A 160 5.35 25.02 -24.96
C LEU A 160 4.44 25.52 -26.11
N LEU A 161 3.86 26.70 -25.98
CA LEU A 161 3.06 27.33 -27.04
C LEU A 161 3.90 27.65 -28.28
N LYS A 162 5.11 28.22 -28.10
CA LYS A 162 6.05 28.48 -29.20
C LYS A 162 6.50 27.18 -29.87
N ARG A 163 6.75 26.13 -29.08
CA ARG A 163 7.12 24.81 -29.58
C ARG A 163 6.00 24.19 -30.42
N ARG A 164 4.74 24.29 -29.96
CA ARG A 164 3.55 23.89 -30.74
C ARG A 164 3.49 24.59 -32.08
N GLU A 165 3.61 25.91 -32.10
CA GLU A 165 3.58 26.67 -33.35
C GLU A 165 4.71 26.29 -34.29
N THR A 166 5.91 26.09 -33.76
CA THR A 166 7.09 25.75 -34.57
C THR A 166 6.94 24.39 -35.23
N TYR A 167 6.52 23.37 -34.49
CA TYR A 167 6.28 22.03 -35.06
C TYR A 167 5.14 22.01 -36.06
N VAL A 168 4.04 22.71 -35.78
CA VAL A 168 2.92 22.80 -36.73
C VAL A 168 3.36 23.50 -38.01
N LYS A 169 4.08 24.63 -37.92
CA LYS A 169 4.61 25.34 -39.10
C LYS A 169 5.60 24.48 -39.88
N GLN A 170 6.47 23.73 -39.21
CA GLN A 170 7.41 22.83 -39.87
C GLN A 170 6.67 21.70 -40.59
N ARG A 171 5.73 21.02 -39.92
CA ARG A 171 4.95 19.94 -40.53
C ARG A 171 4.11 20.42 -41.71
N GLN A 172 3.55 21.62 -41.64
CA GLN A 172 2.82 22.26 -42.75
C GLN A 172 3.74 22.51 -43.96
N LYS A 173 4.97 23.01 -43.74
CA LYS A 173 5.95 23.17 -44.83
C LYS A 173 6.32 21.83 -45.47
N ASP A 174 6.57 20.81 -44.66
CA ASP A 174 6.92 19.47 -45.14
C ASP A 174 5.74 18.86 -45.91
N ALA A 175 4.51 19.05 -45.43
CA ALA A 175 3.29 18.62 -46.10
C ALA A 175 3.10 19.27 -47.47
N GLU A 176 3.33 20.57 -47.59
CA GLU A 176 3.26 21.28 -48.87
C GLU A 176 4.31 20.74 -49.86
N ALA A 177 5.52 20.43 -49.39
CA ALA A 177 6.57 19.85 -50.23
C ALA A 177 6.22 18.43 -50.69
N GLU A 178 5.70 17.58 -49.79
CA GLU A 178 5.25 16.22 -50.10
C GLU A 178 4.11 16.21 -51.14
N LEU A 179 3.10 17.08 -50.97
CA LEU A 179 1.98 17.17 -51.90
C LEU A 179 2.43 17.64 -53.28
N LYS A 180 3.35 18.61 -53.35
CA LYS A 180 3.94 19.06 -54.62
C LYS A 180 4.72 17.94 -55.32
N GLN A 181 5.45 17.11 -54.57
CA GLN A 181 6.15 15.95 -55.15
C GLN A 181 5.16 14.92 -55.70
N LEU A 182 4.09 14.60 -54.97
CA LEU A 182 3.05 13.67 -55.44
C LEU A 182 2.33 14.17 -56.69
N GLU A 183 2.12 15.49 -56.80
CA GLU A 183 1.60 16.11 -58.02
C GLU A 183 2.58 15.99 -59.20
N GLN A 184 3.88 16.16 -58.96
CA GLN A 184 4.94 16.01 -59.98
C GLN A 184 5.11 14.57 -60.44
N ASP A 185 4.95 13.60 -59.54
CA ASP A 185 5.04 12.16 -59.85
C ASP A 185 3.79 11.62 -60.57
N GLY A 186 2.77 12.46 -60.79
CA GLY A 186 1.55 12.09 -61.50
C GLY A 186 0.62 11.16 -60.71
N ALA A 187 0.65 11.24 -59.37
CA ALA A 187 -0.21 10.46 -58.50
C ALA A 187 -1.70 10.75 -58.75
N LYS A 188 -2.58 9.79 -58.46
CA LYS A 188 -4.02 9.97 -58.67
C LYS A 188 -4.61 10.96 -57.67
N ASP A 189 -5.60 11.75 -58.06
CA ASP A 189 -6.34 12.67 -57.17
C ASP A 189 -6.83 12.02 -55.87
N THR A 190 -7.21 10.73 -55.94
CA THR A 190 -7.62 9.95 -54.78
C THR A 190 -6.48 9.71 -53.77
N GLU A 191 -5.25 9.51 -54.26
CA GLU A 191 -4.06 9.29 -53.44
C GLU A 191 -3.63 10.60 -52.77
N ILE A 192 -3.66 11.72 -53.52
CA ILE A 192 -3.38 13.07 -52.99
C ILE A 192 -4.38 13.42 -51.87
N LYS A 193 -5.68 13.23 -52.09
CA LYS A 193 -6.71 13.49 -51.05
C LYS A 193 -6.56 12.59 -49.82
N ASN A 194 -6.18 11.33 -50.00
CA ASN A 194 -5.94 10.43 -48.88
C ASN A 194 -4.70 10.85 -48.08
N ARG A 195 -3.63 11.31 -48.75
CA ARG A 195 -2.43 11.82 -48.10
C ARG A 195 -2.69 13.13 -47.35
N GLN A 196 -3.44 14.06 -47.94
CA GLN A 196 -3.89 15.28 -47.25
C GLN A 196 -4.61 14.95 -45.94
N LYS A 197 -5.58 14.03 -45.97
CA LYS A 197 -6.28 13.59 -44.75
C LYS A 197 -5.35 12.95 -43.71
N GLN A 198 -4.29 12.27 -44.13
CA GLN A 198 -3.29 11.72 -43.21
C GLN A 198 -2.45 12.83 -42.59
N ILE A 199 -1.98 13.78 -43.40
CA ILE A 199 -1.22 14.95 -42.96
C ILE A 199 -2.03 15.77 -41.94
N ASP A 200 -3.31 16.04 -42.22
CA ASP A 200 -4.17 16.78 -41.32
C ASP A 200 -4.30 16.08 -39.97
N LYS A 201 -4.49 14.75 -39.98
CA LYS A 201 -4.48 13.94 -38.75
C LYS A 201 -3.15 13.98 -38.01
N GLU A 202 -2.03 13.98 -38.71
CA GLU A 202 -0.70 14.09 -38.11
C GLU A 202 -0.52 15.47 -37.44
N ILE A 203 -0.94 16.56 -38.09
CA ILE A 203 -0.91 17.91 -37.53
C ILE A 203 -1.81 18.01 -36.29
N ASP A 204 -3.03 17.47 -36.37
CA ASP A 204 -3.96 17.44 -35.25
C ASP A 204 -3.41 16.63 -34.07
N GLN A 205 -2.74 15.50 -34.33
CA GLN A 205 -2.10 14.70 -33.29
C GLN A 205 -0.95 15.46 -32.61
N ILE A 206 -0.13 16.19 -33.37
CA ILE A 206 0.95 17.02 -32.82
C ILE A 206 0.37 18.11 -31.91
N ARG A 207 -0.68 18.80 -32.37
CA ARG A 207 -1.37 19.82 -31.57
C ARG A 207 -1.94 19.21 -30.29
N ALA A 208 -2.70 18.13 -30.42
CA ALA A 208 -3.34 17.46 -29.29
C ALA A 208 -2.33 17.00 -28.23
N ASN A 209 -1.18 16.46 -28.65
CA ASN A 209 -0.14 16.03 -27.70
C ASN A 209 0.39 17.21 -26.87
N ILE A 210 0.75 18.33 -27.51
CA ILE A 210 1.30 19.49 -26.79
C ILE A 210 0.21 20.21 -25.99
N ASP A 211 -1.01 20.28 -26.50
CA ASP A 211 -2.14 20.85 -25.77
C ASP A 211 -2.46 20.02 -24.51
N ASN A 212 -2.29 18.69 -24.55
CA ASN A 212 -2.40 17.84 -23.36
C ASN A 212 -1.27 18.13 -22.35
N ASP A 213 -0.03 18.35 -22.80
CA ASP A 213 1.08 18.70 -21.90
C ASP A 213 0.82 20.05 -21.22
N ILE A 214 0.33 21.04 -21.96
CA ILE A 214 -0.06 22.35 -21.43
C ILE A 214 -1.23 22.22 -20.45
N ASP A 215 -2.22 21.37 -20.74
CA ASP A 215 -3.34 21.08 -19.84
C ASP A 215 -2.86 20.47 -18.52
N VAL A 216 -2.02 19.43 -18.57
CA VAL A 216 -1.48 18.77 -17.37
C VAL A 216 -0.69 19.77 -16.52
N MET A 217 0.19 20.55 -17.14
CA MET A 217 0.98 21.58 -16.45
C MET A 217 0.08 22.68 -15.85
N THR A 218 -0.97 23.10 -16.56
CA THR A 218 -1.91 24.10 -16.05
C THR A 218 -2.71 23.54 -14.87
N ARG A 219 -3.20 22.31 -14.95
CA ARG A 219 -3.86 21.64 -13.83
C ARG A 219 -2.92 21.44 -12.64
N ALA A 220 -1.64 21.15 -12.88
CA ALA A 220 -0.63 21.05 -11.82
C ALA A 220 -0.45 22.39 -11.10
N TRP A 221 -0.37 23.50 -11.85
CA TRP A 221 -0.31 24.86 -11.29
C TRP A 221 -1.55 25.22 -10.45
N GLU A 222 -2.75 24.92 -10.96
CA GLU A 222 -3.99 25.13 -10.20
C GLU A 222 -4.02 24.26 -8.93
N THR A 223 -3.57 23.01 -9.04
CA THR A 223 -3.59 22.06 -7.92
C THR A 223 -2.59 22.44 -6.82
N ILE A 224 -1.40 22.95 -7.16
CA ILE A 224 -0.41 23.37 -6.14
C ILE A 224 -0.92 24.55 -5.33
N GLY A 225 -1.63 25.50 -5.97
CA GLY A 225 -2.24 26.65 -5.28
C GLY A 225 -3.33 26.28 -4.28
N GLU A 226 -4.01 25.15 -4.51
CA GLU A 226 -5.07 24.63 -3.63
C GLU A 226 -4.61 23.43 -2.78
N LEU A 227 -3.33 23.08 -2.78
CA LEU A 227 -2.84 21.85 -2.17
C LEU A 227 -3.02 21.86 -0.64
N TYR A 228 -3.54 20.77 -0.09
CA TYR A 228 -3.67 20.59 1.37
C TYR A 228 -3.39 19.14 1.79
N PRO A 229 -2.97 18.91 3.06
CA PRO A 229 -2.80 17.56 3.59
C PRO A 229 -4.12 16.78 3.54
N ARG A 230 -4.07 15.48 3.21
CA ARG A 230 -5.20 14.56 2.99
C ARG A 230 -5.87 14.66 1.61
N MET A 231 -5.44 15.58 0.75
CA MET A 231 -5.90 15.64 -0.63
C MET A 231 -5.52 14.35 -1.37
N ILE A 232 -6.48 13.79 -2.13
CA ILE A 232 -6.27 12.59 -2.93
C ILE A 232 -6.33 12.95 -4.40
N ILE A 233 -5.29 12.58 -5.13
CA ILE A 233 -5.14 12.82 -6.57
C ILE A 233 -5.19 11.47 -7.27
N GLU A 234 -6.09 11.31 -8.24
CA GLU A 234 -6.29 10.03 -8.96
C GLU A 234 -5.58 9.99 -10.32
N ASP A 235 -5.25 11.15 -10.88
CA ASP A 235 -4.58 11.26 -12.18
C ASP A 235 -3.06 11.11 -12.00
N GLU A 236 -2.50 10.06 -12.60
CA GLU A 236 -1.07 9.74 -12.55
C GLU A 236 -0.20 10.81 -13.21
N ASN A 237 -0.64 11.35 -14.34
CA ASN A 237 0.16 12.36 -15.05
C ASN A 237 0.20 13.65 -14.25
N LEU A 238 -0.92 14.04 -13.64
CA LEU A 238 -0.98 15.19 -12.74
C LEU A 238 -0.08 14.99 -11.51
N TRP A 239 -0.13 13.82 -10.87
CA TRP A 239 0.72 13.53 -9.72
C TRP A 239 2.20 13.58 -10.09
N ARG A 240 2.59 12.97 -11.22
CA ARG A 240 3.98 12.99 -11.70
C ARG A 240 4.45 14.43 -11.95
N GLU A 241 3.65 15.24 -12.63
CA GLU A 241 3.98 16.64 -12.90
C GLU A 241 4.14 17.46 -11.60
N LEU A 242 3.27 17.21 -10.61
CA LEU A 242 3.37 17.86 -9.30
C LEU A 242 4.66 17.48 -8.58
N VAL A 243 5.04 16.20 -8.58
CA VAL A 243 6.27 15.72 -7.94
C VAL A 243 7.51 16.27 -8.66
N ASP A 244 7.51 16.23 -10.00
CA ASP A 244 8.65 16.67 -10.81
C ASP A 244 8.94 18.17 -10.61
N ARG A 245 7.91 19.00 -10.43
CA ARG A 245 8.06 20.47 -10.29
C ARG A 245 8.07 20.99 -8.86
N TYR A 246 7.30 20.38 -7.96
CA TYR A 246 6.96 20.98 -6.66
C TYR A 246 7.24 20.07 -5.46
N SER A 247 8.01 18.98 -5.64
CA SER A 247 8.33 18.03 -4.56
C SER A 247 9.00 18.63 -3.32
N ASP A 248 9.62 19.81 -3.43
CA ASP A 248 10.21 20.52 -2.29
C ASP A 248 9.17 21.08 -1.31
N TYR A 249 7.94 21.32 -1.77
CA TYR A 249 6.88 22.00 -1.03
C TYR A 249 5.83 21.07 -0.42
N PHE A 250 5.79 19.81 -0.84
CA PHE A 250 4.83 18.84 -0.31
C PHE A 250 5.41 17.44 -0.28
N SER A 251 4.87 16.62 0.63
CA SER A 251 5.15 15.20 0.66
C SER A 251 3.87 14.41 0.43
N GLY A 252 3.99 13.27 -0.23
CA GLY A 252 2.89 12.34 -0.36
C GLY A 252 3.30 11.10 -1.12
N GLY A 253 2.35 10.21 -1.34
CA GLY A 253 2.62 8.96 -2.02
C GLY A 253 1.39 8.08 -2.15
N THR A 254 1.60 6.79 -2.32
CA THR A 254 0.52 5.83 -2.49
C THR A 254 0.66 4.64 -1.53
N GLY A 255 -0.34 3.76 -1.49
CA GLY A 255 -0.34 2.55 -0.68
C GLY A 255 -0.41 2.80 0.82
N ALA A 256 -0.06 1.77 1.61
CA ALA A 256 -0.06 1.84 3.06
C ALA A 256 1.01 2.79 3.64
N GLU A 257 2.11 3.00 2.90
CA GLU A 257 3.21 3.88 3.28
C GLU A 257 2.76 5.35 3.35
N ALA A 258 1.96 5.80 2.38
CA ALA A 258 1.37 7.14 2.42
C ALA A 258 0.41 7.33 3.61
N ILE A 259 -0.34 6.29 3.97
CA ILE A 259 -1.19 6.31 5.17
C ILE A 259 -0.35 6.42 6.44
N LYS A 260 0.78 5.70 6.49
CA LYS A 260 1.73 5.76 7.61
C LYS A 260 2.30 7.16 7.76
N SER A 261 2.78 7.74 6.66
CA SER A 261 3.29 9.11 6.61
C SER A 261 2.25 10.14 7.06
N LEU A 262 0.98 10.00 6.65
CA LEU A 262 -0.08 10.90 7.10
C LEU A 262 -0.40 10.74 8.60
N ILE A 263 -0.36 9.53 9.16
CA ILE A 263 -0.54 9.33 10.61
C ILE A 263 0.54 10.08 11.39
N ASP A 264 1.76 10.15 10.86
CA ASP A 264 2.90 10.78 11.52
C ASP A 264 2.85 12.30 11.54
N THR A 265 2.14 12.89 10.58
CA THR A 265 2.00 14.35 10.47
C THR A 265 0.84 14.88 11.31
N ILE A 266 -0.06 14.02 11.79
CA ILE A 266 -1.25 14.42 12.56
C ILE A 266 -0.93 14.46 14.05
N ASP A 267 -1.12 15.63 14.65
CA ASP A 267 -1.19 15.79 16.11
C ASP A 267 -2.59 15.41 16.61
N PHE A 268 -2.73 14.17 17.08
CA PHE A 268 -4.00 13.67 17.59
C PHE A 268 -4.44 14.35 18.89
N GLU A 269 -3.53 14.90 19.71
CA GLU A 269 -3.91 15.58 20.96
C GLU A 269 -4.59 16.91 20.65
N LYS A 270 -3.96 17.69 19.77
CA LYS A 270 -4.54 18.94 19.26
C LYS A 270 -5.88 18.67 18.56
N ASP A 271 -5.92 17.65 17.71
CA ASP A 271 -7.13 17.29 16.98
C ASP A 271 -8.29 16.87 17.89
N GLU A 272 -8.01 16.14 18.98
CA GLU A 272 -9.02 15.83 19.99
C GLU A 272 -9.57 17.08 20.69
N ALA A 273 -8.69 18.01 21.06
CA ALA A 273 -9.08 19.26 21.70
C ALA A 273 -9.98 20.10 20.76
N GLU A 274 -9.58 20.23 19.49
CA GLU A 274 -10.35 20.93 18.46
C GLU A 274 -11.70 20.26 18.20
N LEU A 275 -11.77 18.93 18.18
CA LEU A 275 -13.03 18.20 18.02
C LEU A 275 -13.99 18.45 19.19
N ARG A 276 -13.49 18.43 20.43
CA ARG A 276 -14.31 18.68 21.63
C ARG A 276 -14.86 20.11 21.61
N ASP A 277 -14.02 21.08 21.31
CA ASP A 277 -14.41 22.48 21.19
C ASP A 277 -15.43 22.67 20.06
N ALA A 278 -15.17 22.12 18.87
CA ALA A 278 -16.08 22.21 17.73
C ALA A 278 -17.48 21.65 18.02
N ILE A 279 -17.57 20.57 18.81
CA ILE A 279 -18.85 19.95 19.20
C ILE A 279 -19.61 20.81 20.22
N ALA A 280 -18.89 21.47 21.14
CA ALA A 280 -19.46 22.28 22.21
C ALA A 280 -19.80 23.71 21.77
N ASN A 281 -18.83 24.40 21.19
CA ASN A 281 -18.85 25.84 20.90
C ASN A 281 -19.04 26.16 19.41
N GLY A 282 -18.98 25.14 18.54
CA GLY A 282 -18.99 25.33 17.09
C GLY A 282 -17.57 25.51 16.53
N TYR A 283 -17.45 25.58 15.21
CA TYR A 283 -16.15 25.66 14.52
C TYR A 283 -16.08 26.96 13.71
N LYS A 284 -15.00 27.72 13.86
CA LYS A 284 -14.80 29.04 13.21
C LYS A 284 -16.01 29.98 13.41
N GLY A 285 -16.51 30.07 14.64
CA GLY A 285 -17.61 30.96 15.03
C GLY A 285 -19.00 30.54 14.54
N LYS A 286 -19.15 29.34 13.96
CA LYS A 286 -20.44 28.82 13.48
C LYS A 286 -20.79 27.48 14.14
N PRO A 287 -22.04 27.26 14.58
CA PRO A 287 -22.45 25.97 15.11
C PRO A 287 -22.38 24.88 14.02
N LEU A 288 -21.97 23.68 14.42
CA LEU A 288 -21.98 22.52 13.52
C LEU A 288 -23.43 22.14 13.19
N SER A 289 -23.70 21.89 11.90
CA SER A 289 -24.98 21.29 11.49
C SER A 289 -25.16 19.91 12.14
N ALA A 290 -26.40 19.44 12.29
CA ALA A 290 -26.70 18.16 12.95
C ALA A 290 -25.92 16.98 12.33
N GLN A 291 -25.79 16.94 11.00
CA GLN A 291 -25.03 15.92 10.30
C GLN A 291 -23.52 16.01 10.61
N ARG A 292 -22.94 17.21 10.58
CA ARG A 292 -21.52 17.43 10.89
C ARG A 292 -21.22 17.12 12.35
N LYS A 293 -22.09 17.53 13.28
CA LYS A 293 -21.99 17.21 14.70
C LYS A 293 -22.01 15.69 14.95
N SER A 294 -22.89 14.95 14.27
CA SER A 294 -22.93 13.48 14.35
C SER A 294 -21.63 12.82 13.88
N LYS A 295 -21.03 13.31 12.77
CA LYS A 295 -19.74 12.82 12.28
C LYS A 295 -18.59 13.17 13.24
N ALA A 296 -18.55 14.41 13.74
CA ALA A 296 -17.54 14.87 14.69
C ALA A 296 -17.57 14.04 15.99
N ILE A 297 -18.74 13.73 16.53
CA ILE A 297 -18.88 12.86 17.71
C ILE A 297 -18.32 11.44 17.44
N LYS A 298 -18.61 10.86 16.26
CA LYS A 298 -18.07 9.55 15.88
C LYS A 298 -16.56 9.57 15.74
N ARG A 299 -16.02 10.63 15.14
CA ARG A 299 -14.58 10.87 15.00
C ARG A 299 -13.91 11.05 16.36
N LEU A 300 -14.44 11.91 17.22
CA LEU A 300 -13.95 12.13 18.58
C LEU A 300 -13.87 10.83 19.37
N LYS A 301 -14.88 9.96 19.26
CA LYS A 301 -14.83 8.65 19.94
C LYS A 301 -13.62 7.79 19.52
N ILE A 302 -13.23 7.87 18.25
CA ILE A 302 -12.08 7.12 17.72
C ILE A 302 -10.76 7.80 18.13
N VAL A 303 -10.62 9.10 17.87
CA VAL A 303 -9.41 9.87 18.23
C VAL A 303 -9.13 9.77 19.74
N ALA A 304 -10.14 10.02 20.58
CA ALA A 304 -10.03 9.90 22.03
C ALA A 304 -9.70 8.47 22.50
N SER A 305 -10.02 7.44 21.71
CA SER A 305 -9.65 6.06 22.04
C SER A 305 -8.18 5.76 21.77
N PHE A 306 -7.59 6.41 20.75
CA PHE A 306 -6.18 6.31 20.41
C PHE A 306 -5.30 7.19 21.31
N ASN A 307 -5.79 8.37 21.73
CA ASN A 307 -5.09 9.25 22.66
C ASN A 307 -5.07 8.78 24.12
N LYS A 308 -5.69 7.62 24.43
CA LYS A 308 -5.58 7.06 25.78
C LYS A 308 -4.13 6.71 26.09
N ARG A 309 -3.60 7.30 27.16
CA ARG A 309 -2.26 7.02 27.66
C ARG A 309 -2.30 6.06 28.85
N ASN A 310 -1.25 5.26 29.01
CA ASN A 310 -1.03 4.41 30.19
C ASN A 310 -0.44 5.24 31.35
N GLU A 311 -0.18 4.60 32.49
CA GLU A 311 0.39 5.24 33.68
C GLU A 311 1.79 5.85 33.42
N ASN A 312 2.51 5.34 32.42
CA ASN A 312 3.83 5.81 32.01
C ASN A 312 3.77 6.96 30.99
N GLY A 313 2.57 7.43 30.62
CA GLY A 313 2.37 8.47 29.61
C GLY A 313 2.47 7.99 28.16
N GLU A 314 2.63 6.69 27.91
CA GLU A 314 2.70 6.12 26.56
C GLU A 314 1.30 5.85 26.00
N LEU A 315 1.13 5.93 24.68
CA LEU A 315 -0.15 5.58 24.04
C LEU A 315 -0.49 4.11 24.29
N VAL A 316 -1.69 3.84 24.78
CA VAL A 316 -2.19 2.47 24.98
C VAL A 316 -2.32 1.72 23.66
N ASN A 317 -2.72 2.43 22.59
CA ASN A 317 -2.76 1.92 21.23
C ASN A 317 -2.11 2.95 20.32
N ASN A 318 -1.02 2.59 19.66
CA ASN A 318 -0.43 3.43 18.63
C ASN A 318 -1.26 3.30 17.32
N PRO A 319 -1.77 4.40 16.72
CA PRO A 319 -2.46 4.34 15.44
C PRO A 319 -1.67 3.67 14.32
N ARG A 320 -0.33 3.78 14.34
CA ARG A 320 0.55 3.10 13.38
C ARG A 320 0.37 1.58 13.39
N ALA A 321 -0.06 0.98 14.50
CA ALA A 321 -0.27 -0.47 14.59
C ALA A 321 -1.41 -1.00 13.69
N MET A 322 -2.21 -0.12 13.07
CA MET A 322 -3.12 -0.51 11.99
C MET A 322 -2.41 -0.81 10.66
N ILE A 323 -1.15 -0.40 10.54
CA ILE A 323 -0.27 -0.60 9.39
C ILE A 323 0.83 -1.56 9.84
N LEU A 324 0.87 -2.72 9.21
CA LEU A 324 1.74 -3.83 9.57
C LEU A 324 3.01 -3.75 8.74
N ASP A 325 4.14 -3.65 9.43
CA ASP A 325 5.47 -3.91 8.85
C ASP A 325 5.87 -5.39 9.01
N ALA A 326 5.23 -6.09 9.96
CA ALA A 326 5.42 -7.52 10.20
C ALA A 326 4.07 -8.21 10.42
N ILE A 327 3.92 -9.44 9.91
CA ILE A 327 2.71 -10.25 10.08
C ILE A 327 3.02 -11.48 10.95
N PRO A 328 2.27 -11.74 12.04
CA PRO A 328 2.48 -12.91 12.86
C PRO A 328 2.06 -14.19 12.13
N VAL A 329 2.82 -15.26 12.33
CA VAL A 329 2.53 -16.60 11.81
C VAL A 329 2.06 -17.47 12.97
N ILE A 330 0.81 -17.94 12.87
CA ILE A 330 0.20 -18.81 13.88
C ILE A 330 0.99 -20.13 14.03
N PRO A 331 1.07 -20.70 15.25
CA PRO A 331 1.78 -21.95 15.47
C PRO A 331 1.31 -23.10 14.56
N PRO A 332 2.20 -23.95 14.03
CA PRO A 332 1.89 -24.95 13.02
C PRO A 332 0.88 -26.01 13.48
N ASP A 333 0.82 -26.34 14.77
CA ASP A 333 -0.14 -27.32 15.29
C ASP A 333 -1.59 -26.79 15.29
N LEU A 334 -1.77 -25.48 15.15
CA LEU A 334 -3.08 -24.85 14.92
C LEU A 334 -3.46 -24.78 13.43
N ARG A 335 -2.52 -25.08 12.53
CA ARG A 335 -2.70 -25.15 11.08
C ARG A 335 -2.06 -26.42 10.49
N PRO A 336 -2.48 -27.61 10.96
CA PRO A 336 -1.77 -28.85 10.69
C PRO A 336 -1.77 -29.23 9.21
N MET A 337 -0.75 -30.02 8.85
CA MET A 337 -0.66 -30.74 7.58
C MET A 337 -0.61 -32.23 7.91
N VAL A 338 -1.62 -32.96 7.47
CA VAL A 338 -1.82 -34.37 7.82
C VAL A 338 -1.68 -35.21 6.55
N GLN A 339 -0.92 -36.29 6.64
CA GLN A 339 -0.81 -37.26 5.57
C GLN A 339 -2.06 -38.16 5.57
N LEU A 340 -2.67 -38.31 4.40
CA LEU A 340 -3.78 -39.22 4.16
C LEU A 340 -3.27 -40.54 3.58
N ASP A 341 -4.12 -41.56 3.64
CA ASP A 341 -3.89 -42.83 2.95
C ASP A 341 -3.68 -42.60 1.44
N GLY A 342 -2.69 -43.29 0.87
CA GLY A 342 -2.29 -43.10 -0.52
C GLY A 342 -1.32 -41.95 -0.77
N GLY A 343 -0.65 -41.43 0.27
CA GLY A 343 0.46 -40.47 0.14
C GLY A 343 0.04 -39.04 -0.20
N ARG A 344 -1.26 -38.74 -0.13
CA ARG A 344 -1.79 -37.38 -0.27
C ARG A 344 -1.63 -36.60 1.04
N PHE A 345 -1.70 -35.28 0.97
CA PHE A 345 -1.69 -34.42 2.15
C PHE A 345 -2.96 -33.58 2.21
N ALA A 346 -3.53 -33.49 3.40
CA ALA A 346 -4.54 -32.50 3.75
C ALA A 346 -3.85 -31.36 4.51
N THR A 347 -4.06 -30.13 4.05
CA THR A 347 -3.47 -28.92 4.64
C THR A 347 -4.57 -27.96 5.08
N SER A 348 -4.38 -27.28 6.20
CA SER A 348 -5.18 -26.11 6.55
C SER A 348 -5.06 -25.02 5.46
N ASP A 349 -6.18 -24.38 5.13
CA ASP A 349 -6.29 -23.27 4.17
C ASP A 349 -5.33 -22.10 4.53
N LEU A 350 -5.06 -21.90 5.83
CA LEU A 350 -4.14 -20.87 6.30
C LEU A 350 -2.73 -21.04 5.73
N ASN A 351 -2.27 -22.28 5.53
CA ASN A 351 -0.94 -22.52 4.96
C ASN A 351 -0.86 -22.00 3.52
N ASP A 352 -1.94 -22.09 2.74
CA ASP A 352 -1.99 -21.55 1.39
C ASP A 352 -2.04 -20.02 1.37
N LEU A 353 -2.76 -19.42 2.31
CA LEU A 353 -2.81 -17.96 2.47
C LEU A 353 -1.44 -17.39 2.89
N TYR A 354 -0.79 -17.98 3.90
CA TYR A 354 0.58 -17.61 4.28
C TYR A 354 1.57 -17.81 3.14
N ARG A 355 1.48 -18.95 2.42
CA ARG A 355 2.36 -19.24 1.27
C ARG A 355 2.21 -18.19 0.17
N ARG A 356 0.97 -17.77 -0.14
CA ARG A 356 0.72 -16.69 -1.10
C ARG A 356 1.35 -15.37 -0.64
N LEU A 357 1.17 -15.00 0.63
CA LEU A 357 1.76 -13.80 1.22
C LEU A 357 3.30 -13.82 1.10
N ILE A 358 3.95 -14.90 1.54
CA ILE A 358 5.41 -15.05 1.50
C ILE A 358 5.92 -14.98 0.05
N ASN A 359 5.26 -15.65 -0.89
CA ASN A 359 5.65 -15.60 -2.31
C ASN A 359 5.59 -14.18 -2.88
N ARG A 360 4.56 -13.39 -2.52
CA ARG A 360 4.44 -11.99 -2.93
C ARG A 360 5.49 -11.11 -2.29
N ASN A 361 5.74 -11.31 -1.00
CA ASN A 361 6.74 -10.56 -0.26
C ASN A 361 8.15 -10.78 -0.83
N ASN A 362 8.56 -12.04 -0.99
CA ASN A 362 9.87 -12.39 -1.53
C ASN A 362 10.04 -11.93 -2.99
N ARG A 363 8.94 -11.89 -3.76
CA ARG A 363 8.98 -11.33 -5.11
C ARG A 363 9.18 -9.82 -5.07
N LEU A 364 8.48 -9.11 -4.19
CA LEU A 364 8.63 -7.67 -4.02
C LEU A 364 10.06 -7.30 -3.57
N GLU A 365 10.64 -8.03 -2.62
CA GLU A 365 12.04 -7.81 -2.20
C GLU A 365 13.01 -7.89 -3.38
N ARG A 366 12.90 -8.95 -4.19
CA ARG A 366 13.74 -9.11 -5.39
C ARG A 366 13.53 -8.00 -6.41
N LEU A 367 12.30 -7.52 -6.58
CA LEU A 367 12.01 -6.44 -7.52
C LEU A 367 12.60 -5.11 -7.04
N LEU A 368 12.62 -4.86 -5.72
CA LEU A 368 13.25 -3.68 -5.14
C LEU A 368 14.78 -3.70 -5.33
N GLU A 369 15.41 -4.87 -5.26
CA GLU A 369 16.86 -5.02 -5.54
C GLU A 369 17.22 -4.77 -7.00
N LEU A 370 16.29 -5.04 -7.94
CA LEU A 370 16.54 -4.99 -9.38
C LEU A 370 16.25 -3.63 -10.04
N ALA A 371 16.11 -2.54 -9.26
CA ALA A 371 15.77 -1.20 -9.76
C ALA A 371 14.56 -1.20 -10.74
N THR A 372 13.56 -2.03 -10.43
CA THR A 372 12.38 -2.25 -11.27
C THR A 372 11.54 -0.96 -11.39
N PRO A 373 10.94 -0.64 -12.55
CA PRO A 373 10.03 0.50 -12.69
C PRO A 373 8.89 0.52 -11.66
N GLU A 374 8.50 1.72 -11.22
CA GLU A 374 7.56 1.92 -10.11
C GLU A 374 6.18 1.30 -10.36
N ILE A 375 5.69 1.29 -11.60
CA ILE A 375 4.40 0.67 -11.97
C ILE A 375 4.38 -0.81 -11.59
N ILE A 376 5.48 -1.54 -11.82
CA ILE A 376 5.57 -2.97 -11.51
C ILE A 376 5.68 -3.17 -9.99
N LEU A 377 6.47 -2.34 -9.31
CA LEU A 377 6.57 -2.35 -7.86
C LEU A 377 5.22 -2.09 -7.20
N ASN A 378 4.47 -1.11 -7.72
CA ASN A 378 3.16 -0.74 -7.20
C ASN A 378 2.12 -1.85 -7.42
N ASN A 379 2.17 -2.54 -8.56
CA ASN A 379 1.35 -3.73 -8.76
C ASN A 379 1.70 -4.84 -7.77
N GLU A 380 2.98 -5.13 -7.51
CA GLU A 380 3.36 -6.18 -6.55
C GLU A 380 3.04 -5.79 -5.09
N ARG A 381 3.20 -4.51 -4.71
CA ARG A 381 2.72 -3.96 -3.42
C ARG A 381 1.21 -4.15 -3.25
N ARG A 382 0.42 -3.88 -4.30
CA ARG A 382 -1.03 -4.11 -4.30
C ARG A 382 -1.36 -5.58 -4.11
N MET A 383 -0.65 -6.48 -4.80
CA MET A 383 -0.85 -7.93 -4.64
C MET A 383 -0.44 -8.43 -3.25
N LEU A 384 0.57 -7.82 -2.63
CA LEU A 384 0.97 -8.10 -1.25
C LEU A 384 -0.13 -7.69 -0.26
N GLN A 385 -0.68 -6.48 -0.42
CA GLN A 385 -1.82 -6.00 0.36
C GLN A 385 -3.02 -6.95 0.23
N GLU A 386 -3.40 -7.36 -0.98
CA GLU A 386 -4.50 -8.29 -1.22
C GLU A 386 -4.25 -9.70 -0.64
N ALA A 387 -2.99 -10.16 -0.62
CA ALA A 387 -2.63 -11.42 0.03
C ALA A 387 -2.77 -11.35 1.54
N ALA A 388 -2.39 -10.23 2.16
CA ALA A 388 -2.57 -10.01 3.59
C ALA A 388 -4.05 -9.85 3.97
N ASP A 389 -4.83 -9.14 3.14
CA ASP A 389 -6.28 -9.03 3.32
C ASP A 389 -6.94 -10.42 3.34
N ALA A 390 -6.59 -11.27 2.38
CA ALA A 390 -7.12 -12.63 2.30
C ALA A 390 -6.67 -13.51 3.47
N LEU A 391 -5.48 -13.29 4.02
CA LEU A 391 -5.02 -14.00 5.21
C LEU A 391 -5.86 -13.64 6.44
N PHE A 392 -6.14 -12.36 6.65
CA PHE A 392 -6.89 -11.89 7.82
C PHE A 392 -8.40 -12.11 7.69
N ASP A 393 -9.00 -11.75 6.55
CA ASP A 393 -10.46 -11.79 6.33
C ASP A 393 -10.77 -11.98 4.82
N ASN A 394 -10.79 -13.24 4.39
CA ASN A 394 -10.92 -13.59 2.97
C ASN A 394 -12.32 -13.31 2.43
N GLY A 395 -12.40 -12.59 1.30
CA GLY A 395 -13.67 -12.20 0.68
C GLY A 395 -14.29 -10.94 1.27
N ARG A 396 -13.65 -10.32 2.27
CA ARG A 396 -14.06 -9.01 2.80
C ARG A 396 -13.99 -7.90 1.75
N ARG A 397 -13.02 -7.98 0.85
CA ARG A 397 -12.86 -7.10 -0.31
C ARG A 397 -12.73 -7.94 -1.57
N GLY A 398 -13.51 -7.58 -2.59
CA GLY A 398 -13.41 -8.20 -3.92
C GLY A 398 -13.86 -9.66 -3.91
N ARG A 399 -13.31 -10.45 -4.84
CA ARG A 399 -13.59 -11.88 -4.92
C ARG A 399 -12.69 -12.62 -3.93
N PRO A 400 -13.23 -13.58 -3.15
CA PRO A 400 -12.43 -14.36 -2.23
C PRO A 400 -11.38 -15.18 -2.98
N VAL A 401 -10.24 -15.41 -2.34
CA VAL A 401 -9.24 -16.37 -2.81
C VAL A 401 -9.83 -17.77 -2.69
N THR A 402 -9.90 -18.48 -3.81
CA THR A 402 -10.44 -19.83 -3.88
C THR A 402 -9.33 -20.88 -3.96
N GLY A 403 -9.59 -22.03 -3.34
CA GLY A 403 -8.77 -23.24 -3.44
C GLY A 403 -9.31 -24.21 -4.47
N ALA A 404 -8.97 -25.49 -4.30
CA ALA A 404 -9.49 -26.57 -5.14
C ALA A 404 -11.04 -26.60 -5.11
N GLY A 405 -11.66 -26.81 -6.26
CA GLY A 405 -13.12 -26.85 -6.39
C GLY A 405 -13.82 -25.49 -6.24
N ASN A 406 -13.13 -24.37 -6.47
CA ASN A 406 -13.67 -23.00 -6.36
C ASN A 406 -14.21 -22.65 -4.95
N ARG A 407 -13.88 -23.44 -3.93
CA ARG A 407 -14.26 -23.14 -2.55
C ARG A 407 -13.41 -21.97 -2.02
N PRO A 408 -14.01 -20.94 -1.38
CA PRO A 408 -13.23 -19.90 -0.71
C PRO A 408 -12.39 -20.49 0.42
N LEU A 409 -11.12 -20.10 0.47
CA LEU A 409 -10.22 -20.48 1.55
C LEU A 409 -10.65 -19.82 2.87
N LYS A 410 -10.52 -20.55 3.97
CA LYS A 410 -10.79 -20.05 5.31
C LYS A 410 -9.63 -19.19 5.82
N SER A 411 -9.96 -17.97 6.23
CA SER A 411 -9.04 -16.95 6.75
C SER A 411 -8.87 -17.08 8.27
N LEU A 412 -8.05 -16.21 8.87
CA LEU A 412 -7.87 -16.18 10.34
C LEU A 412 -9.14 -15.75 11.09
N SER A 413 -10.02 -14.97 10.45
CA SER A 413 -11.27 -14.51 11.06
C SER A 413 -12.44 -15.49 10.94
N ASP A 414 -12.37 -16.43 9.99
CA ASP A 414 -13.37 -17.51 9.83
C ASP A 414 -13.18 -18.60 10.90
#